data_AF-A0A933NVX1-F1
#
_entry.id   AF-A0A933NVX1-F1
#
_cell.length_a   1.000
_cell.length_b   1.000
_cell.length_c   1.000
_cell.angle_alpha   90.00
_cell.angle_beta   90.00
_cell.angle_gamma   90.00
#
_symmetry.space_group_name_H-M   'P 1'
#
loop_
_entity.id
_entity.type
_entity.pdbx_description
1 polymer ?
#
loop_
_entity_poly.entity_id
_entity_poly.type
_entity_poly.pdbx_seq_one_letter_code
_entity_poly.pdbx_strand_id
1 'polypeptide(L)'
;MAAAVAAEPPPAPWREAPGLAAIFAPRGPQAAAYRAYVSPANLDAVLREFASDPSLLRAPGAWTPQDLAPADAFGQGGTYDRSTVARLYGSGRARVARGARVEDERIVESWTLISPYPDPARRRLEPGTLLLIVRLP
;
A
#
# COMPACT_ATOMS: atom_id res chain seq x y z
N MET A 1 21.89 -10.81 -13.94
CA MET A 1 21.51 -9.78 -12.93
C MET A 1 20.54 -8.83 -13.61
N ALA A 2 19.27 -9.23 -13.72
CA ALA A 2 18.27 -8.41 -14.41
C ALA A 2 17.78 -7.35 -13.43
N ALA A 3 18.02 -6.08 -13.74
CA ALA A 3 17.42 -4.97 -13.03
C ALA A 3 15.90 -5.09 -13.22
N ALA A 4 15.19 -5.37 -12.13
CA ALA A 4 13.74 -5.41 -12.12
C ALA A 4 13.22 -4.04 -12.58
N VAL A 5 12.73 -3.98 -13.83
CA VAL A 5 12.16 -2.79 -14.45
C VAL A 5 11.08 -2.25 -13.54
N ALA A 6 11.20 -0.99 -13.13
CA ALA A 6 10.43 -0.36 -12.05
C ALA A 6 8.94 -0.74 -12.06
N ALA A 7 8.36 -0.98 -10.88
CA ALA A 7 6.92 -1.01 -10.70
C ALA A 7 6.39 0.37 -11.12
N GLU A 8 5.77 0.43 -12.30
CA GLU A 8 5.25 1.70 -12.82
C GLU A 8 4.09 2.13 -11.93
N PRO A 9 4.07 3.39 -11.44
CA PRO A 9 2.97 3.86 -10.62
C PRO A 9 1.65 3.73 -11.38
N PRO A 10 0.53 3.41 -10.70
CA PRO A 10 -0.76 3.37 -11.36
C PRO A 10 -1.07 4.74 -12.01
N PRO A 11 -1.96 4.80 -13.01
CA PRO A 11 -2.52 6.08 -13.45
C PRO A 11 -3.30 6.68 -12.27
N ALA A 12 -2.75 7.74 -11.67
CA ALA A 12 -3.34 8.74 -10.76
C ALA A 12 -2.17 9.68 -10.36
N PRO A 13 -2.37 10.83 -9.69
CA PRO A 13 -1.25 11.63 -9.20
C PRO A 13 -0.60 10.95 -7.97
N TRP A 14 0.06 9.82 -8.20
CA TRP A 14 0.87 9.11 -7.23
C TRP A 14 2.23 9.77 -7.11
N ARG A 15 2.65 10.02 -5.87
CA ARG A 15 4.00 10.47 -5.54
C ARG A 15 4.73 9.36 -4.81
N GLU A 16 5.95 9.06 -5.23
CA GLU A 16 6.81 8.14 -4.49
C GLU A 16 7.03 8.60 -3.04
N ALA A 17 6.94 7.64 -2.12
CA ALA A 17 7.12 7.84 -0.70
C ALA A 17 8.13 6.84 -0.11
N PRO A 18 9.40 6.87 -0.53
CA PRO A 18 10.41 5.89 -0.11
C PRO A 18 10.61 5.85 1.41
N GLY A 19 10.38 6.96 2.11
CA GLY A 19 10.38 6.99 3.58
C GLY A 19 9.31 6.09 4.22
N LEU A 20 8.12 5.98 3.62
CA LEU A 20 7.07 5.06 4.09
C LEU A 20 7.41 3.61 3.74
N ALA A 21 8.01 3.36 2.58
CA ALA A 21 8.50 2.03 2.23
C ALA A 21 9.54 1.53 3.25
N ALA A 22 10.52 2.36 3.64
CA ALA A 22 11.54 1.99 4.63
C ALA A 22 10.97 1.65 6.01
N ILE A 23 9.81 2.23 6.36
CA ILE A 23 9.15 2.05 7.65
C ILE A 23 8.29 0.78 7.65
N PHE A 24 7.51 0.56 6.58
CA PHE A 24 6.50 -0.51 6.53
C PHE A 24 6.98 -1.78 5.83
N ALA A 25 8.04 -1.72 5.02
CA ALA A 25 8.62 -2.91 4.40
C ALA A 25 9.37 -3.79 5.43
N PRO A 26 9.38 -5.12 5.23
CA PRO A 26 10.23 -6.04 5.98
C PRO A 26 11.71 -5.68 5.91
N ARG A 27 12.46 -6.03 6.96
CA ARG A 27 13.94 -5.94 6.93
C ARG A 27 14.54 -7.00 6.02
N GLY A 28 15.72 -6.70 5.47
CA GLY A 28 16.54 -7.65 4.72
C GLY A 28 16.34 -7.57 3.20
N PRO A 29 16.77 -8.61 2.45
CA PRO A 29 16.79 -8.59 0.98
C PRO A 29 15.41 -8.32 0.35
N GLN A 30 14.34 -8.69 1.06
CA GLN A 30 12.96 -8.50 0.62
C GLN A 30 12.55 -7.02 0.59
N ALA A 31 13.22 -6.14 1.34
CA ALA A 31 12.90 -4.70 1.34
C ALA A 31 13.01 -4.06 -0.05
N ALA A 32 13.93 -4.55 -0.89
CA ALA A 32 14.14 -4.04 -2.23
C ALA A 32 12.94 -4.27 -3.17
N ALA A 33 12.09 -5.25 -2.87
CA ALA A 33 10.88 -5.56 -3.62
C ALA A 33 9.70 -4.66 -3.24
N TYR A 34 9.82 -3.88 -2.16
CA TYR A 34 8.76 -2.99 -1.69
C TYR A 34 8.92 -1.60 -2.30
N ARG A 35 7.80 -1.00 -2.69
CA ARG A 35 7.66 0.40 -3.07
C ARG A 35 6.46 0.99 -2.37
N ALA A 36 6.51 2.29 -2.10
CA ALA A 36 5.42 3.03 -1.50
C ALA A 36 5.13 4.27 -2.32
N TYR A 37 3.85 4.50 -2.58
CA TYR A 37 3.33 5.67 -3.27
C TYR A 37 2.21 6.29 -2.44
N VAL A 38 2.03 7.60 -2.51
CA VAL A 38 0.92 8.29 -1.86
C VAL A 38 0.14 9.09 -2.88
N SER A 39 -1.17 9.15 -2.69
CA SER A 39 -2.08 9.98 -3.48
C SER A 39 -2.94 10.82 -2.54
N PRO A 40 -3.21 12.10 -2.87
CA PRO A 40 -4.17 12.91 -2.11
C PRO A 40 -5.61 12.41 -2.27
N ALA A 41 -5.89 11.55 -3.26
CA ALA A 41 -7.20 10.95 -3.46
C ALA A 41 -7.56 9.99 -2.32
N ASN A 42 -8.81 10.04 -1.86
CA ASN A 42 -9.32 9.08 -0.89
C ASN A 42 -9.46 7.68 -1.50
N LEU A 43 -9.60 6.67 -0.64
CA LEU A 43 -9.61 5.26 -1.06
C LEU A 43 -10.72 4.97 -2.08
N ASP A 44 -11.92 5.51 -1.90
CA ASP A 44 -13.05 5.25 -2.79
C ASP A 44 -12.84 5.87 -4.19
N ALA A 45 -12.14 7.00 -4.29
CA ALA A 45 -11.74 7.59 -5.57
C ALA A 45 -10.68 6.72 -6.27
N VAL A 46 -9.66 6.28 -5.55
CA VAL A 46 -8.61 5.38 -6.08
C VAL A 46 -9.22 4.06 -6.57
N LEU A 47 -10.15 3.47 -5.81
CA LEU A 47 -10.78 2.21 -6.18
C LEU A 47 -11.67 2.33 -7.43
N ARG A 48 -12.33 3.47 -7.64
CA ARG A 48 -13.09 3.72 -8.87
C ARG A 48 -12.20 3.79 -10.10
N GLU A 49 -11.05 4.43 -9.99
CA GLU A 49 -10.04 4.47 -11.06
C GLU A 49 -9.46 3.08 -11.33
N PHE A 50 -9.14 2.35 -10.26
CA PHE A 50 -8.64 0.99 -10.36
C PHE A 50 -9.66 0.06 -10.99
N ALA A 51 -10.96 0.27 -10.83
CA ALA A 51 -12.00 -0.59 -11.42
C ALA A 51 -11.91 -0.68 -12.95
N SER A 52 -11.39 0.35 -13.62
CA SER A 52 -11.17 0.35 -15.08
C SER A 52 -9.84 -0.26 -15.53
N ASP A 53 -8.93 -0.59 -14.62
CA ASP A 53 -7.61 -1.14 -14.96
C ASP A 53 -7.70 -2.65 -15.28
N PRO A 54 -7.40 -3.09 -16.51
CA PRO A 54 -7.45 -4.49 -16.89
C PRO A 54 -6.28 -5.32 -16.33
N SER A 55 -5.19 -4.68 -15.88
CA SER A 55 -4.02 -5.37 -15.32
C SER A 55 -4.22 -5.83 -13.87
N LEU A 56 -5.31 -5.40 -13.21
CA LEU A 56 -5.61 -5.77 -11.83
C LEU A 56 -6.47 -7.01 -11.74
N LEU A 57 -6.02 -8.00 -10.97
CA LEU A 57 -6.74 -9.24 -10.73
C LEU A 57 -8.07 -8.96 -10.00
N ARG A 58 -9.18 -9.48 -10.55
CA ARG A 58 -10.54 -9.36 -10.00
C ARG A 58 -10.97 -10.63 -9.27
N ALA A 59 -10.17 -11.06 -8.31
CA ALA A 59 -10.57 -12.15 -7.42
C ALA A 59 -11.67 -11.68 -6.44
N PRO A 60 -12.59 -12.56 -6.00
CA PRO A 60 -13.57 -12.22 -4.97
C PRO A 60 -12.89 -11.64 -3.71
N GLY A 61 -13.36 -10.48 -3.25
CA GLY A 61 -12.80 -9.77 -2.10
C GLY A 61 -11.56 -8.91 -2.40
N ALA A 62 -10.95 -9.02 -3.59
CA ALA A 62 -9.92 -8.09 -4.02
C ALA A 62 -10.50 -6.68 -4.18
N TRP A 63 -9.70 -5.67 -3.86
CA TRP A 63 -10.05 -4.24 -3.98
C TRP A 63 -11.28 -3.82 -3.17
N THR A 64 -11.74 -4.65 -2.25
CA THR A 64 -12.86 -4.33 -1.36
C THR A 64 -12.33 -3.64 -0.10
N PRO A 65 -12.80 -2.42 0.24
CA PRO A 65 -12.41 -1.74 1.47
C PRO A 65 -12.81 -2.54 2.71
N GLN A 66 -11.90 -2.63 3.67
CA GLN A 66 -12.11 -3.21 4.99
C GLN A 66 -11.59 -2.26 6.06
N ASP A 67 -12.37 -2.07 7.12
CA ASP A 67 -11.95 -1.31 8.30
C ASP A 67 -11.10 -2.18 9.22
N LEU A 68 -9.79 -2.02 9.13
CA LEU A 68 -8.80 -2.80 9.87
C LEU A 68 -8.18 -2.00 11.01
N ALA A 69 -7.78 -2.70 12.06
CA ALA A 69 -6.91 -2.11 13.06
C ALA A 69 -5.55 -1.78 12.42
N PRO A 70 -4.81 -0.75 12.90
CA PRO A 70 -3.56 -0.36 12.28
C PRO A 70 -2.53 -1.49 12.20
N ALA A 71 -2.47 -2.35 13.23
CA ALA A 71 -1.56 -3.51 13.22
C ALA A 71 -1.85 -4.51 12.09
N ASP A 72 -3.12 -4.66 11.71
CA ASP A 72 -3.56 -5.54 10.62
C ASP A 72 -3.43 -4.87 9.25
N ALA A 73 -3.55 -3.54 9.20
CA ALA A 73 -3.41 -2.75 7.98
C ALA A 73 -1.96 -2.74 7.47
N PHE A 74 -1.01 -2.47 8.35
CA PHE A 74 0.42 -2.34 8.01
C PHE A 74 1.21 -3.64 8.21
N GLY A 75 0.61 -4.66 8.82
CA GLY A 75 1.23 -5.97 9.06
C GLY A 75 2.37 -5.94 10.08
N GLN A 76 3.01 -7.09 10.30
CA GLN A 76 4.01 -7.28 11.37
C GLN A 76 5.46 -7.09 10.92
N GLY A 77 5.73 -7.07 9.61
CA GLY A 77 7.09 -7.12 9.05
C GLY A 77 7.88 -5.81 9.11
N GLY A 78 7.19 -4.67 9.17
CA GLY A 78 7.83 -3.34 9.16
C GLY A 78 8.62 -3.01 10.43
N THR A 79 9.49 -2.01 10.34
CA THR A 79 10.32 -1.53 11.47
C THR A 79 9.65 -0.47 12.33
N TYR A 80 8.39 -0.17 12.04
CA TYR A 80 7.63 0.85 12.72
C TYR A 80 7.27 0.45 14.17
N ASP A 81 7.23 1.45 15.05
CA ASP A 81 6.66 1.28 16.38
C ASP A 81 5.13 1.18 16.27
N ARG A 82 4.63 -0.04 16.48
CA ARG A 82 3.20 -0.37 16.41
C ARG A 82 2.38 0.39 17.43
N SER A 83 2.93 0.66 18.61
CA SER A 83 2.24 1.40 19.65
C SER A 83 2.09 2.87 19.26
N THR A 84 3.13 3.45 18.66
CA THR A 84 3.09 4.82 18.12
C THR A 84 2.05 4.93 17.00
N VAL A 85 2.05 4.00 16.04
CA VAL A 85 1.06 4.01 14.95
C VAL A 85 -0.35 3.78 15.49
N ALA A 86 -0.57 2.84 16.42
CA ALA A 86 -1.87 2.62 17.04
C ALA A 86 -2.39 3.88 17.75
N ARG A 87 -1.51 4.62 18.45
CA ARG A 87 -1.87 5.90 19.10
C ARG A 87 -2.28 6.97 18.11
N LEU A 88 -1.68 7.03 16.92
CA LEU A 88 -2.07 7.99 15.87
C LEU A 88 -3.50 7.77 15.39
N TYR A 89 -3.93 6.51 15.27
CA TYR A 89 -5.31 6.18 14.91
C TYR A 89 -6.27 6.30 16.10
N GLY A 90 -5.78 6.19 17.33
CA GLY A 90 -6.61 6.25 18.53
C GLY A 90 -7.65 5.13 18.52
N SER A 91 -8.94 5.47 18.54
CA SER A 91 -10.06 4.53 18.36
C SER A 91 -10.46 4.32 16.89
N GLY A 92 -9.86 5.05 15.96
CA GLY A 92 -10.12 4.97 14.53
C GLY A 92 -9.55 3.71 13.88
N ARG A 93 -10.08 3.37 12.70
CA ARG A 93 -9.63 2.26 11.87
C ARG A 93 -9.03 2.78 10.57
N ALA A 94 -8.11 2.01 10.00
CA ALA A 94 -7.62 2.24 8.66
C ALA A 94 -8.54 1.51 7.67
N ARG A 95 -8.99 2.20 6.63
CA ARG A 95 -9.66 1.59 5.48
C ARG A 95 -8.59 1.01 4.58
N VAL A 96 -8.68 -0.29 4.32
CA VAL A 96 -7.66 -1.04 3.58
C VAL A 96 -8.32 -1.79 2.43
N ALA A 97 -7.71 -1.72 1.25
CA ALA A 97 -8.08 -2.58 0.13
C ALA A 97 -6.82 -3.28 -0.40
N ARG A 98 -6.93 -4.58 -0.70
CA ARG A 98 -5.82 -5.40 -1.16
C ARG A 98 -6.15 -6.04 -2.49
N GLY A 99 -5.16 -6.19 -3.34
CA GLY A 99 -5.31 -6.89 -4.60
C GLY A 99 -3.96 -7.19 -5.22
N ALA A 100 -3.97 -7.70 -6.43
CA ALA A 100 -2.77 -8.05 -7.17
C ALA A 100 -2.82 -7.51 -8.59
N ARG A 101 -1.65 -7.21 -9.12
CA ARG A 101 -1.46 -6.95 -10.56
C ARG A 101 -0.99 -8.21 -11.24
N VAL A 102 -1.55 -8.48 -12.41
CA VAL A 102 -1.16 -9.56 -13.30
C VAL A 102 -0.46 -9.02 -14.54
N GLU A 103 0.56 -9.74 -14.97
CA GLU A 103 1.28 -9.55 -16.23
C GLU A 103 1.52 -10.95 -16.81
N ASP A 104 1.22 -11.14 -18.09
CA ASP A 104 1.31 -12.45 -18.78
C ASP A 104 0.67 -13.60 -17.97
N GLU A 105 -0.55 -13.39 -17.47
CA GLU A 105 -1.34 -14.35 -16.67
C GLU A 105 -0.71 -14.73 -15.32
N ARG A 106 0.36 -14.04 -14.89
CA ARG A 106 1.04 -14.27 -13.62
C ARG A 106 0.89 -13.09 -12.69
N ILE A 107 0.70 -13.38 -11.41
CA ILE A 107 0.69 -12.36 -10.35
C ILE A 107 2.12 -11.86 -10.17
N VAL A 108 2.38 -10.62 -10.60
CA VAL A 108 3.71 -10.00 -10.54
C VAL A 108 3.85 -9.05 -9.35
N GLU A 109 2.74 -8.51 -8.85
CA GLU A 109 2.75 -7.56 -7.73
C GLU A 109 1.56 -7.77 -6.80
N SER A 110 1.81 -7.60 -5.50
CA SER A 110 0.78 -7.52 -4.47
C SER A 110 0.66 -6.07 -4.00
N TRP A 111 -0.55 -5.53 -4.04
CA TRP A 111 -0.85 -4.13 -3.76
C TRP A 111 -1.70 -4.02 -2.50
N THR A 112 -1.34 -3.09 -1.61
CA THR A 112 -2.10 -2.76 -0.40
C THR A 112 -2.35 -1.26 -0.37
N LEU A 113 -3.62 -0.87 -0.44
CA LEU A 113 -4.09 0.50 -0.30
C LEU A 113 -4.53 0.75 1.14
N ILE A 114 -4.12 1.88 1.73
CA ILE A 114 -4.40 2.23 3.13
C ILE A 114 -4.80 3.70 3.21
N SER A 115 -5.93 3.99 3.86
CA SER A 115 -6.44 5.35 4.06
C SER A 115 -7.14 5.51 5.43
N PRO A 116 -6.93 6.62 6.16
CA PRO A 116 -5.82 7.56 6.01
C PRO A 116 -4.48 6.87 6.32
N TYR A 117 -3.35 7.51 6.03
CA TYR A 117 -2.02 6.92 6.25
C TYR A 117 -1.14 7.82 7.13
N PRO A 118 -0.21 7.28 7.93
CA PRO A 118 0.68 8.09 8.75
C PRO A 118 1.73 8.81 7.91
N ASP A 119 2.09 10.03 8.30
CA ASP A 119 3.24 10.73 7.73
C ASP A 119 4.55 9.95 8.05
N PRO A 120 5.65 10.17 7.31
CA PRO A 120 6.92 9.46 7.55
C PRO A 120 7.47 9.64 8.97
N ALA A 121 7.18 10.78 9.60
CA ALA A 121 7.59 11.04 10.98
C ALA A 121 6.67 10.35 12.02
N ARG A 122 5.54 9.77 11.61
CA ARG A 122 4.52 9.12 12.46
C ARG A 122 4.01 10.05 13.55
N ARG A 123 3.73 11.30 13.18
CA ARG A 123 3.20 12.36 14.03
C ARG A 123 1.75 12.69 13.72
N ARG A 124 1.28 12.41 12.50
CA ARG A 124 -0.10 12.66 12.10
C ARG A 124 -0.56 11.67 11.02
N LEU A 125 -1.87 11.59 10.85
CA LEU A 125 -2.49 10.91 9.71
C LEU A 125 -2.69 11.93 8.59
N GLU A 126 -2.11 11.63 7.43
CA GLU A 126 -2.36 12.36 6.20
C GLU A 126 -3.69 11.88 5.58
N PRO A 127 -4.55 12.81 5.14
CA PRO A 127 -5.69 12.45 4.31
C PRO A 127 -5.19 11.94 2.95
N GLY A 128 -5.90 10.96 2.38
CA GLY A 128 -5.54 10.35 1.11
C GLY A 128 -5.21 8.87 1.26
N THR A 129 -4.49 8.31 0.28
CA THR A 129 -4.25 6.87 0.18
C THR A 129 -2.77 6.58 0.01
N LEU A 130 -2.24 5.72 0.89
CA LEU A 130 -0.96 5.07 0.72
C LEU A 130 -1.15 3.78 -0.09
N LEU A 131 -0.32 3.58 -1.11
CA LEU A 131 -0.19 2.35 -1.85
C LEU A 131 1.16 1.72 -1.52
N LEU A 132 1.14 0.52 -0.95
CA LEU A 132 2.29 -0.35 -0.79
C LEU A 132 2.26 -1.42 -1.89
N ILE A 133 3.33 -1.48 -2.68
CA ILE A 133 3.51 -2.48 -3.74
C ILE A 133 4.64 -3.41 -3.31
N VAL A 134 4.40 -4.70 -3.44
CA VAL A 134 5.43 -5.74 -3.27
C VAL A 134 5.54 -6.49 -4.58
N ARG A 135 6.72 -6.44 -5.19
CA ARG A 135 7.00 -7.26 -6.37
C ARG A 135 7.24 -8.71 -5.95
N LEU A 136 6.56 -9.62 -6.63
CA LEU A 136 6.71 -11.05 -6.43
C LEU A 136 7.74 -11.60 -7.43
N PRO A 137 8.57 -12.58 -7.02
CA PRO A 137 9.57 -13.20 -7.88
C PRO A 137 8.96 -14.09 -8.98
#